data_AF-A0A6J6JUN9-F1
#
_entry.id   AF-A0A6J6JUN9-F1
#
_cell.length_a   1.000
_cell.length_b   1.000
_cell.length_c   1.000
_cell.angle_alpha   90.00
_cell.angle_beta   90.00
_cell.angle_gamma   90.00
#
_symmetry.space_group_name_H-M   'P 1'
#
loop_
_entity.id
_entity.type
_entity.pdbx_description
1 polymer ?
#
loop_
_entity_poly.entity_id
_entity_poly.type
_entity_poly.pdbx_seq_one_letter_code
_entity_poly.pdbx_strand_id
1 'polypeptide(L)' 'MKGYDLDGNELDLELDDFAARVFQHEIDHLEGILMETLLTPEQLAESRAAIRELRALGVGQLPEPEVGIGRLRLP' A
#
# COMPACT_ATOMS: atom_id res chain seq x y z
N MET A 1 0.48 -16.35 -9.22
CA MET A 1 1.28 -15.16 -8.88
C MET A 1 2.73 -15.50 -9.14
N LYS A 2 3.48 -14.62 -9.81
CA LYS A 2 4.90 -14.83 -10.09
C LYS A 2 5.75 -13.85 -9.29
N GLY A 3 6.91 -14.31 -8.82
CA GLY A 3 7.86 -13.50 -8.06
C GLY A 3 9.22 -14.19 -7.98
N TYR A 4 10.10 -13.64 -7.13
CA TYR A 4 11.42 -14.22 -6.88
C TYR A 4 11.65 -14.34 -5.38
N ASP A 5 12.35 -15.40 -4.96
CA ASP A 5 12.87 -15.50 -3.60
C ASP A 5 14.13 -14.62 -3.41
N LEU A 6 14.73 -14.67 -2.21
CA LEU A 6 15.93 -13.89 -1.89
C LEU A 6 17.18 -14.30 -2.67
N ASP A 7 17.19 -15.52 -3.23
CA ASP A 7 18.28 -16.05 -4.03
C ASP A 7 18.06 -15.81 -5.54
N GLY A 8 16.92 -15.22 -5.91
CA GLY A 8 16.57 -14.89 -7.29
C GLY A 8 15.94 -16.04 -8.07
N ASN A 9 15.50 -17.12 -7.41
CA ASN A 9 14.76 -18.19 -8.07
C ASN A 9 13.31 -17.78 -8.33
N GLU A 10 12.77 -18.12 -9.50
CA GLU A 10 11.36 -17.83 -9.83
C GLU A 10 10.42 -18.66 -8.94
N LEU A 11 9.44 -17.98 -8.37
CA LEU A 11 8.31 -18.56 -7.67
C LEU A 11 7.06 -18.40 -8.53
N ASP A 12 6.29 -19.48 -8.68
CA ASP A 12 4.94 -19.45 -9.27
C ASP A 12 3.97 -20.06 -8.27
N LEU A 13 3.13 -19.22 -7.68
CA LEU A 13 2.25 -19.57 -6.56
C LEU A 13 0.78 -19.40 -6.95
N GLU A 14 -0.01 -20.44 -6.71
CA GLU A 14 -1.47 -20.35 -6.68
C GLU A 14 -1.92 -20.28 -5.22
N LEU A 15 -2.70 -19.24 -4.89
CA LEU A 15 -3.14 -18.94 -3.53
C LEU A 15 -4.66 -18.77 -3.53
N ASP A 16 -5.28 -19.15 -2.41
CA ASP A 16 -6.72 -19.02 -2.18
C ASP A 16 -7.03 -18.37 -0.82
N ASP A 17 -8.32 -18.12 -0.61
CA ASP A 17 -8.91 -17.60 0.63
C ASP A 17 -8.13 -16.44 1.26
N PHE A 18 -7.65 -16.65 2.49
CA PHE A 18 -6.99 -15.63 3.27
C PHE A 18 -5.60 -15.29 2.71
N ALA A 19 -4.84 -16.31 2.28
CA ALA A 19 -3.51 -16.10 1.72
C ALA A 19 -3.57 -15.27 0.45
N ALA A 20 -4.52 -15.57 -0.44
CA ALA A 20 -4.73 -14.78 -1.65
C ALA A 20 -5.01 -13.30 -1.33
N ARG A 21 -5.85 -13.02 -0.32
CA ARG A 21 -6.19 -11.65 0.08
C ARG A 21 -5.00 -10.89 0.65
N VAL A 22 -4.21 -11.53 1.51
CA VAL A 22 -3.01 -10.91 2.09
C VAL A 22 -2.02 -10.57 0.98
N PHE A 23 -1.73 -11.50 0.08
CA PHE A 23 -0.81 -11.22 -1.02
C PHE A 23 -1.29 -10.11 -1.94
N GLN A 24 -2.59 -10.06 -2.27
CA GLN A 24 -3.17 -8.93 -3.02
C GLN A 24 -2.92 -7.59 -2.30
N HIS A 25 -3.18 -7.54 -0.99
CA HIS A 25 -2.96 -6.34 -0.18
C HIS A 25 -1.49 -5.88 -0.18
N GLU A 26 -0.55 -6.79 0.00
CA GLU A 26 0.88 -6.44 0.00
C GLU A 26 1.36 -5.99 -1.40
N ILE A 27 0.81 -6.56 -2.48
CA ILE A 27 1.13 -6.14 -3.85
C ILE A 27 0.58 -4.75 -4.13
N ASP A 28 -0.67 -4.46 -3.73
CA ASP A 28 -1.29 -3.14 -3.88
C ASP A 28 -0.40 -2.03 -3.26
N HIS A 29 0.26 -2.33 -2.14
CA HIS A 29 1.20 -1.40 -1.50
C HIS A 29 2.44 -1.10 -2.35
N LEU A 30 2.91 -2.02 -3.20
CA LEU A 30 3.99 -1.76 -4.15
C LEU A 30 3.60 -0.71 -5.20
N GLU A 31 2.30 -0.57 -5.46
CA GLU A 31 1.74 0.42 -6.38
C GLU A 31 1.23 1.68 -5.66
N GLY A 32 1.44 1.78 -4.34
CA GLY A 32 0.96 2.90 -3.53
C GLY A 32 -0.55 2.89 -3.30
N ILE A 33 -1.22 1.76 -3.54
CA ILE A 33 -2.64 1.57 -3.28
C ILE A 33 -2.80 1.13 -1.82
N LEU A 34 -3.67 1.82 -1.09
CA LEU A 34 -4.05 1.46 0.27
C LEU A 34 -5.43 0.81 0.27
N MET A 35 -5.69 -0.10 1.21
CA MET A 35 -6.95 -0.83 1.25
C MET A 35 -8.18 0.11 1.33
N GLU A 36 -8.08 1.27 1.98
CA GLU A 36 -9.21 2.20 2.06
C GLU A 36 -9.64 2.79 0.70
N THR A 37 -8.76 2.80 -0.31
CA THR A 37 -9.07 3.32 -1.65
C THR A 37 -9.90 2.34 -2.47
N LEU A 38 -9.94 1.07 -2.05
CA LEU A 38 -10.68 0.00 -2.69
C LEU A 38 -12.04 -0.31 -2.03
N LEU A 39 -12.36 0.36 -0.91
CA LEU A 39 -13.63 0.18 -0.20
C LEU A 39 -14.81 0.71 -1.02
N THR A 40 -15.97 0.06 -0.90
CA THR A 40 -17.21 0.64 -1.43
C THR A 40 -17.56 1.94 -0.67
N PRO A 41 -18.41 2.82 -1.24
CA PRO A 41 -18.84 4.03 -0.55
C PRO A 41 -19.43 3.78 0.84
N GLU A 42 -20.18 2.68 0.99
CA GLU A 42 -20.79 2.25 2.25
C GLU A 42 -19.71 1.83 3.27
N GLN A 43 -18.80 0.95 2.88
CA GLN A 43 -17.69 0.50 3.74
C GLN A 43 -16.77 1.65 4.16
N LEU A 44 -16.51 2.58 3.24
CA LEU A 44 -15.74 3.78 3.53
C LEU A 44 -16.47 4.70 4.51
N ALA A 45 -17.80 4.83 4.40
CA ALA A 45 -18.60 5.59 5.34
C ALA A 45 -18.54 4.99 6.75
N GLU A 46 -18.65 3.67 6.87
CA GLU A 46 -18.52 2.92 8.13
C GLU A 46 -17.12 3.06 8.74
N SER A 47 -16.08 2.99 7.91
CA SER A 47 -14.68 3.01 8.36
C SER A 47 -14.13 4.42 8.62
N ARG A 48 -14.88 5.47 8.27
CA ARG A 48 -14.40 6.86 8.25
C ARG A 48 -13.89 7.35 9.60
N ALA A 49 -14.56 6.97 10.69
CA ALA A 49 -14.17 7.38 12.04
C ALA A 49 -12.81 6.78 12.41
N ALA A 50 -12.64 5.46 12.22
CA ALA A 50 -11.41 4.74 12.50
C ALA A 50 -10.23 5.28 11.65
N ILE A 51 -10.46 5.50 10.35
CA ILE A 51 -9.42 6.05 9.45
C ILE A 51 -8.96 7.44 9.91
N ARG A 52 -9.88 8.29 10.39
CA ARG A 52 -9.52 9.63 10.92
C ARG A 52 -8.67 9.52 12.18
N GLU A 53 -8.99 8.60 13.09
CA GLU A 53 -8.24 8.36 14.31
C GLU A 53 -6.82 7.86 14.01
N LEU A 54 -6.70 6.88 13.11
CA LEU A 54 -5.41 6.36 12.65
C LEU A 54 -4.52 7.45 12.04
N ARG A 55 -5.09 8.33 11.21
CA ARG A 55 -4.35 9.47 10.64
C ARG A 55 -3.93 10.49 11.69
N ALA A 56 -4.75 10.73 12.71
CA ALA A 56 -4.37 11.61 13.84
C ALA A 56 -3.18 11.03 14.64
N LEU A 57 -3.01 9.71 14.63
CA LEU A 57 -1.85 9.00 15.20
C LEU A 57 -0.66 8.91 14.22
N GLY A 58 -0.77 9.46 13.02
CA GLY A 58 0.28 9.41 11.99
C GLY A 58 0.37 8.06 11.24
N VAL A 59 -0.60 7.16 11.40
CA VAL A 59 -0.62 5.88 10.70
C VAL A 59 -0.95 6.09 9.23
N GLY A 60 -0.17 5.48 8.33
CA GLY A 60 -0.34 5.62 6.88
C GLY A 60 0.13 6.96 6.32
N GLN A 61 0.75 7.80 7.16
CA GLN A 61 1.36 9.05 6.74
C GLN A 61 2.84 8.79 6.54
N LEU A 62 3.29 8.78 5.28
CA LEU A 62 4.72 8.80 5.00
C LEU A 62 5.27 10.12 5.58
N PRO A 63 6.48 10.10 6.19
CA PRO A 63 7.12 11.36 6.56
C PRO A 63 7.17 12.26 5.32
N GLU A 64 6.89 13.56 5.53
CA GLU A 64 7.15 14.58 4.51
C GLU A 64 8.56 14.30 3.96
N PRO A 65 8.75 14.18 2.64
CA PRO A 65 10.06 13.86 2.10
C PRO A 65 11.05 14.92 2.59
N GLU A 66 12.03 14.53 3.41
CA GLU A 66 13.06 15.44 3.94
C GLU A 66 13.97 16.05 2.86
N VAL A 67 13.72 15.75 1.58
CA VAL A 67 14.51 16.25 0.46
C VAL A 67 13.62 17.09 -0.45
N GLY A 68 13.62 18.38 -0.17
CA GLY A 68 13.45 19.38 -1.22
C GLY A 68 14.58 19.21 -2.23
N ILE A 69 14.33 18.43 -3.28
CA ILE A 69 15.14 18.54 -4.51
C ILE A 69 14.91 19.94 -5.04
N GLY A 70 15.80 20.86 -4.65
CA GLY A 70 15.87 22.19 -5.22
C GLY A 70 15.77 22.06 -6.72
N ARG A 71 14.91 22.88 -7.35
CA ARG A 71 14.80 23.00 -8.80
C ARG A 71 16.20 23.01 -9.40
N LEU A 72 16.62 21.88 -9.95
CA LEU A 72 17.84 21.80 -10.73
C LEU A 72 17.51 22.46 -12.06
N ARG A 73 17.73 23.76 -12.10
CA ARG A 73 17.70 24.56 -13.32
C ARG A 73 19.00 24.23 -14.05
N LEU A 74 18.93 23.30 -15.00
CA LEU A 74 20.04 23.07 -15.93
C LEU A 74 20.10 24.26 -16.91
N PRO A 75 21.31 24.66 -17.36
CA PRO A 75 21.54 25.82 -18.22
C PRO A 75 20.84 25.70 -19.58
#